data_AF-A0A7S1DHU0-F1
#
_entry.id   AF-A0A7S1DHU0-F1
#
_cell.length_a   1.000
_cell.length_b   1.000
_cell.length_c   1.000
_cell.angle_alpha   90.00
_cell.angle_beta   90.00
_cell.angle_gamma   90.00
#
_symmetry.space_group_name_H-M   'P 1'
#
loop_
_entity.id
_entity.type
_entity.pdbx_description
1 polymer ?
#
loop_
_entity_poly.entity_id
_entity_poly.type
_entity_poly.pdbx_seq_one_letter_code
_entity_poly.pdbx_strand_id
1 'polypeptide(L)'
;TLASTISAEELIHLIHAISTSIDYLADCITHVWKVETVGDCYIAVVGGPNHCEDHAHRAVVFACCIVENMQRIAAATQLHLKVRIGVHTGEITAAVMGRSLPRYLIYGRDCEIVRVMEANGSPGVVQVSDSTAQLLPREWLLEPLGFHTMGNGERIMAHSVRPRANVEVLERAGRFCPRLGSFMHWFCADASDVQGEEMEESGENESLGVDASMLSIPGRSARDVRVGDGRTPSAGSHRQSWAAS
;
A
#
# COMPACT_ATOMS: atom_id res chain seq x y z
N THR A 1 3.99 7.33 -20.38
CA THR A 1 3.84 6.77 -19.00
C THR A 1 4.98 7.33 -18.16
N LEU A 2 4.92 7.42 -16.83
CA LEU A 2 6.01 8.03 -16.03
C LEU A 2 7.40 7.44 -16.35
N ALA A 3 7.44 6.15 -16.71
CA ALA A 3 8.65 5.46 -17.16
C ALA A 3 9.24 5.94 -18.50
N SER A 4 8.52 6.74 -19.29
CA SER A 4 9.02 7.32 -20.55
C SER A 4 9.58 8.74 -20.38
N THR A 5 9.46 9.33 -19.19
CA THR A 5 9.83 10.73 -18.92
C THR A 5 10.87 10.88 -17.81
N ILE A 6 11.08 9.83 -17.02
CA ILE A 6 11.95 9.83 -15.83
C ILE A 6 12.99 8.72 -16.01
N SER A 7 14.20 8.91 -15.48
CA SER A 7 15.22 7.87 -15.52
C SER A 7 14.79 6.62 -14.72
N ALA A 8 15.41 5.47 -15.01
CA ALA A 8 15.09 4.24 -14.30
C ALA A 8 15.36 4.34 -12.79
N GLU A 9 16.42 5.05 -12.42
CA GLU A 9 16.83 5.26 -11.02
C GLU A 9 15.82 6.12 -10.26
N GLU A 10 15.49 7.29 -10.80
CA GLU A 10 14.50 8.20 -10.21
C GLU A 10 13.12 7.53 -10.10
N LEU A 11 12.74 6.71 -11.09
CA LEU A 11 11.48 5.96 -11.04
C LEU A 11 11.48 4.94 -9.89
N ILE A 12 12.58 4.22 -9.69
CA ILE A 12 12.71 3.25 -8.59
C ILE A 12 12.65 3.98 -7.24
N HIS A 13 13.34 5.11 -7.10
CA HIS A 13 13.30 5.92 -5.88
C HIS A 13 11.89 6.44 -5.59
N LEU A 14 11.17 6.91 -6.61
CA LEU A 14 9.79 7.37 -6.47
C LEU A 14 8.84 6.23 -6.04
N ILE A 15 8.92 5.07 -6.70
CA ILE A 15 8.09 3.90 -6.36
C ILE A 15 8.41 3.42 -4.94
N HIS A 16 9.69 3.42 -4.56
CA HIS A 16 10.12 3.06 -3.22
C HIS A 16 9.55 4.03 -2.17
N ALA A 17 9.68 5.34 -2.39
CA ALA A 17 9.15 6.36 -1.47
C ALA A 17 7.62 6.25 -1.31
N ILE A 18 6.89 6.05 -2.42
CA ILE A 18 5.43 5.83 -2.38
C ILE A 18 5.11 4.57 -1.58
N SER A 19 5.78 3.45 -1.88
CA SER A 19 5.52 2.18 -1.20
C SER A 19 5.81 2.26 0.30
N THR A 20 6.90 2.91 0.69
CA THR A 20 7.27 3.14 2.10
C THR A 20 6.24 4.03 2.79
N SER A 21 5.70 5.04 2.11
CA SER A 21 4.64 5.88 2.67
C SER A 21 3.34 5.10 2.91
N ILE A 22 3.01 4.13 2.04
CA ILE A 22 1.87 3.25 2.20
C ILE A 22 2.12 2.25 3.35
N ASP A 23 3.34 1.72 3.47
CA ASP A 23 3.73 0.85 4.58
C ASP A 23 3.56 1.57 5.92
N TYR A 24 3.94 2.85 6.01
CA TYR A 24 3.70 3.66 7.20
C TYR A 24 2.21 3.83 7.54
N LEU A 25 1.36 4.01 6.53
CA LEU A 25 -0.09 4.07 6.73
C LEU A 25 -0.66 2.72 7.21
N ALA A 26 -0.13 1.60 6.73
CA ALA A 26 -0.50 0.26 7.16
C ALA A 26 -0.19 0.06 8.66
N ASP A 27 0.99 0.50 9.11
CA ASP A 27 1.38 0.47 10.52
C ASP A 27 0.45 1.32 11.40
N CYS A 28 0.04 2.50 10.93
CA CYS A 28 -0.85 3.39 11.67
C CYS A 28 -2.26 2.81 11.87
N ILE A 29 -2.82 2.15 10.86
CA ILE A 29 -4.18 1.61 10.91
C ILE A 29 -4.23 0.30 11.69
N THR A 30 -3.11 -0.41 11.80
CA THR A 30 -2.96 -1.73 12.43
C THR A 30 -3.78 -2.82 11.72
N HIS A 31 -3.36 -4.08 11.86
CA HIS A 31 -3.99 -5.24 11.20
C HIS A 31 -4.01 -5.19 9.65
N VAL A 32 -3.22 -4.30 9.05
CA VAL A 32 -2.94 -4.27 7.61
C VAL A 32 -1.62 -5.00 7.36
N TRP A 33 -1.67 -6.04 6.55
CA TRP A 33 -0.51 -6.85 6.17
C TRP A 33 -0.21 -6.69 4.70
N LYS A 34 0.97 -6.15 4.39
CA LYS A 34 1.51 -6.11 3.03
C LYS A 34 1.82 -7.54 2.57
N VAL A 35 1.33 -7.92 1.40
CA VAL A 35 1.59 -9.23 0.80
C VAL A 35 2.75 -9.13 -0.18
N GLU A 36 2.56 -8.35 -1.25
CA GLU A 36 3.54 -8.19 -2.31
C GLU A 36 3.34 -6.89 -3.06
N THR A 37 4.36 -6.53 -3.84
CA THR A 37 4.30 -5.47 -4.84
C THR A 37 4.55 -6.07 -6.21
N VAL A 38 3.61 -5.91 -7.15
CA VAL A 38 3.73 -6.41 -8.52
C VAL A 38 3.78 -5.22 -9.47
N GLY A 39 4.98 -4.84 -9.89
CA GLY A 39 5.19 -3.59 -10.64
C GLY A 39 4.87 -2.38 -9.78
N ASP A 40 3.89 -1.58 -10.19
CA ASP A 40 3.34 -0.44 -9.45
C ASP A 40 2.14 -0.79 -8.56
N CYS A 41 1.70 -2.05 -8.57
CA CYS A 41 0.59 -2.52 -7.77
C CYS A 41 1.04 -2.86 -6.33
N TYR A 42 0.34 -2.28 -5.35
CA TYR A 42 0.53 -2.56 -3.93
C TYR A 42 -0.62 -3.46 -3.43
N ILE A 43 -0.29 -4.65 -2.92
CA ILE A 43 -1.28 -5.62 -2.44
C ILE A 43 -1.15 -5.77 -0.93
N ALA A 44 -2.27 -5.54 -0.22
CA ALA A 44 -2.37 -5.74 1.22
C ALA A 44 -3.66 -6.45 1.60
N VAL A 45 -3.61 -7.15 2.73
CA VAL A 45 -4.72 -7.85 3.36
C VAL A 45 -4.99 -7.21 4.71
N VAL A 46 -6.27 -7.03 5.04
CA VAL A 46 -6.68 -6.51 6.36
C VAL A 46 -7.42 -7.62 7.11
N GLY A 47 -7.07 -7.84 8.38
CA GLY A 47 -7.69 -8.90 9.19
C GLY A 47 -7.11 -10.31 8.97
N GLY A 48 -5.97 -10.43 8.29
CA GLY A 48 -5.19 -11.65 8.19
C GLY A 48 -3.70 -11.37 8.44
N PRO A 49 -2.93 -12.24 9.12
CA PRO A 49 -3.32 -13.55 9.66
C PRO A 49 -4.15 -13.45 10.96
N ASN A 50 -4.13 -12.30 11.63
CA ASN A 50 -4.90 -12.09 12.85
C ASN A 50 -6.26 -11.48 12.51
N HIS A 51 -7.32 -12.27 12.73
CA HIS A 51 -8.71 -11.87 12.52
C HIS A 51 -9.07 -10.59 13.29
N CYS A 52 -9.91 -9.76 12.66
CA CYS A 52 -10.28 -8.43 13.13
C CYS A 52 -11.70 -8.13 12.64
N GLU A 53 -12.68 -7.97 13.54
CA GLU A 53 -14.10 -7.82 13.15
C GLU A 53 -14.38 -6.57 12.31
N ASP A 54 -13.62 -5.48 12.53
CA ASP A 54 -13.73 -4.23 11.79
C ASP A 54 -12.78 -4.18 10.57
N HIS A 55 -12.33 -5.33 10.05
CA HIS A 55 -11.40 -5.40 8.91
C HIS A 55 -11.89 -4.62 7.68
N ALA A 56 -13.20 -4.63 7.39
CA ALA A 56 -13.77 -3.94 6.24
C ALA A 56 -13.69 -2.42 6.42
N HIS A 57 -14.01 -1.95 7.62
CA HIS A 57 -13.90 -0.53 7.97
C HIS A 57 -12.44 -0.06 7.88
N ARG A 58 -11.50 -0.79 8.48
CA ARG A 58 -10.06 -0.49 8.42
C ARG A 58 -9.53 -0.47 6.99
N ALA A 59 -9.93 -1.43 6.16
CA ALA A 59 -9.51 -1.51 4.77
C ALA A 59 -9.96 -0.27 3.96
N VAL A 60 -11.19 0.19 4.16
CA VAL A 60 -11.70 1.38 3.45
C VAL A 60 -11.09 2.67 3.99
N VAL A 61 -10.85 2.79 5.31
CA VAL A 61 -10.08 3.89 5.89
C VAL A 61 -8.67 3.92 5.30
N PHE A 62 -7.98 2.79 5.24
CA PHE A 62 -6.64 2.66 4.64
C PHE A 62 -6.63 3.09 3.19
N ALA A 63 -7.57 2.60 2.39
CA ALA A 63 -7.72 3.01 1.00
C ALA A 63 -7.92 4.53 0.85
N CYS A 64 -8.76 5.15 1.69
CA CYS A 64 -8.97 6.59 1.67
C CYS A 64 -7.71 7.37 2.05
N CYS A 65 -6.97 6.91 3.08
CA CYS A 65 -5.70 7.49 3.47
C CYS A 65 -4.65 7.43 2.36
N ILE A 66 -4.59 6.33 1.60
CA ILE A 66 -3.69 6.20 0.44
C ILE A 66 -4.06 7.25 -0.62
N VAL A 67 -5.34 7.44 -0.94
CA VAL A 67 -5.77 8.45 -1.94
C VAL A 67 -5.31 9.85 -1.52
N GLU A 68 -5.53 10.24 -0.27
CA GLU A 68 -5.13 11.56 0.25
C GLU A 68 -3.60 11.72 0.30
N ASN A 69 -2.88 10.67 0.73
CA ASN A 69 -1.42 10.66 0.74
C ASN A 69 -0.85 10.81 -0.68
N MET A 70 -1.41 10.11 -1.66
CA MET A 70 -1.00 10.21 -3.06
C MET A 70 -1.23 11.62 -3.63
N GLN A 71 -2.31 12.32 -3.24
CA GLN A 71 -2.52 13.72 -3.63
C GLN A 71 -1.43 14.64 -3.07
N ARG A 72 -0.98 14.40 -1.82
CA ARG A 72 0.11 15.17 -1.20
C ARG A 72 1.44 14.92 -1.89
N ILE A 73 1.76 13.66 -2.18
CA ILE A 73 2.99 13.30 -2.92
C ILE A 73 2.96 13.91 -4.33
N ALA A 74 1.83 13.85 -5.03
CA ALA A 74 1.66 14.47 -6.34
C ALA A 74 1.92 15.99 -6.28
N ALA A 75 1.39 16.67 -5.25
CA ALA A 75 1.61 18.11 -5.07
C ALA A 75 3.07 18.44 -4.71
N ALA A 76 3.72 17.64 -3.86
CA ALA A 76 5.11 17.85 -3.45
C ALA A 76 6.10 17.61 -4.60
N THR A 77 5.85 16.59 -5.41
CA THR A 77 6.73 16.20 -6.53
C THR A 77 6.40 16.95 -7.83
N GLN A 78 5.29 17.68 -7.89
CA GLN A 78 4.74 18.27 -9.13
C GLN A 78 4.50 17.23 -10.24
N LEU A 79 4.37 15.95 -9.87
CA LEU A 79 4.07 14.86 -10.79
C LEU A 79 2.58 14.57 -10.83
N HIS A 80 2.08 14.20 -12.01
CA HIS A 80 0.71 13.76 -12.20
C HIS A 80 0.53 12.30 -11.74
N LEU A 81 0.56 12.07 -10.43
CA LEU A 81 0.36 10.77 -9.82
C LEU A 81 -1.12 10.55 -9.52
N LYS A 82 -1.67 9.43 -10.00
CA LYS A 82 -3.03 9.00 -9.69
C LYS A 82 -3.03 7.52 -9.34
N VAL A 83 -3.82 7.14 -8.34
CA VAL A 83 -3.95 5.76 -7.88
C VAL A 83 -5.36 5.24 -8.14
N ARG A 84 -5.48 3.98 -8.55
CA ARG A 84 -6.73 3.23 -8.55
C ARG A 84 -6.69 2.26 -7.37
N ILE A 85 -7.78 2.15 -6.64
CA ILE A 85 -7.87 1.27 -5.46
C ILE A 85 -9.16 0.48 -5.54
N GLY A 86 -9.03 -0.84 -5.48
CA GLY A 86 -10.14 -1.79 -5.32
C GLY A 86 -10.05 -2.46 -3.96
N VAL A 87 -11.17 -2.54 -3.25
CA VAL A 87 -11.30 -3.24 -1.96
C VAL A 87 -12.41 -4.27 -2.08
N HIS A 88 -12.13 -5.47 -1.59
CA HIS A 88 -13.11 -6.53 -1.52
C HIS A 88 -12.92 -7.33 -0.24
N THR A 89 -14.02 -7.79 0.32
CA THR A 89 -14.06 -8.67 1.48
C THR A 89 -14.53 -10.03 1.04
N GLY A 90 -13.72 -11.04 1.35
CA GLY A 90 -13.95 -12.44 1.02
C GLY A 90 -12.89 -13.33 1.68
N GLU A 91 -12.84 -14.57 1.24
CA GLU A 91 -11.91 -15.59 1.70
C GLU A 91 -10.66 -15.66 0.81
N ILE A 92 -9.50 -15.75 1.44
CA ILE A 92 -8.23 -15.91 0.73
C ILE A 92 -7.47 -17.10 1.29
N THR A 93 -6.74 -17.79 0.42
CA THR A 93 -5.77 -18.81 0.83
C THR A 93 -4.38 -18.21 0.78
N ALA A 94 -3.71 -18.13 1.92
CA ALA A 94 -2.32 -17.72 2.01
C ALA A 94 -1.38 -18.93 1.99
N ALA A 95 -0.28 -18.83 1.25
CA ALA A 95 0.76 -19.86 1.18
C ALA A 95 2.16 -19.24 1.15
N VAL A 96 3.15 -19.99 1.64
CA VAL A 96 4.57 -19.65 1.44
C VAL A 96 5.11 -20.53 0.32
N MET A 97 5.60 -19.90 -0.74
CA MET A 97 6.14 -20.61 -1.90
C MET A 97 7.61 -20.24 -2.15
N GLY A 98 8.44 -21.23 -2.46
CA GLY A 98 9.84 -21.04 -2.83
C GLY A 98 10.81 -21.63 -1.82
N ARG A 99 11.93 -22.17 -2.32
CA ARG A 99 13.01 -22.75 -1.49
C ARG A 99 14.11 -21.73 -1.18
N SER A 100 14.62 -21.05 -2.21
CA SER A 100 15.75 -20.12 -2.08
C SER A 100 15.31 -18.67 -1.81
N LEU A 101 14.10 -18.31 -2.21
CA LEU A 101 13.50 -17.00 -1.96
C LEU A 101 12.01 -17.19 -1.63
N PRO A 102 11.68 -17.58 -0.39
CA PRO A 102 10.29 -17.83 0.00
C PRO A 102 9.47 -16.53 -0.10
N ARG A 103 8.30 -16.63 -0.74
CA ARG A 103 7.33 -15.53 -0.90
C ARG A 103 6.00 -15.92 -0.26
N TYR A 104 5.41 -14.98 0.46
CA TYR A 104 4.03 -15.08 0.91
C TYR A 104 3.13 -14.69 -0.26
N LEU A 105 2.23 -15.60 -0.63
CA LEU A 105 1.34 -15.43 -1.77
C LEU A 105 -0.10 -15.66 -1.32
N ILE A 106 -1.01 -14.87 -1.87
CA ILE A 106 -2.45 -15.03 -1.66
C ILE A 106 -3.09 -15.51 -2.95
N TYR A 107 -3.99 -16.47 -2.84
CA TYR A 107 -4.73 -17.03 -3.96
C TYR A 107 -6.19 -17.27 -3.59
N GLY A 108 -7.06 -17.20 -4.60
CA GLY A 108 -8.48 -17.44 -4.44
C GLY A 108 -9.29 -16.69 -5.48
N ARG A 109 -10.59 -17.03 -5.55
CA ARG A 109 -11.58 -16.32 -6.37
C ARG A 109 -11.67 -14.85 -5.95
N ASP A 110 -11.60 -14.57 -4.66
CA ASP A 110 -11.79 -13.23 -4.12
C ASP A 110 -10.61 -12.29 -4.46
N CYS A 111 -9.42 -12.84 -4.72
CA CYS A 111 -8.30 -12.07 -5.30
C CYS A 111 -8.60 -11.59 -6.73
N GLU A 112 -9.33 -12.39 -7.53
CA GLU A 112 -9.78 -11.97 -8.86
C GLU A 112 -10.78 -10.81 -8.75
N ILE A 113 -11.67 -10.87 -7.76
CA ILE A 113 -12.64 -9.80 -7.50
C ILE A 113 -11.93 -8.49 -7.15
N VAL A 114 -10.97 -8.50 -6.23
CA VAL A 114 -10.14 -7.32 -5.91
C VAL A 114 -9.53 -6.73 -7.17
N ARG A 115 -8.97 -7.58 -8.05
CA ARG A 115 -8.34 -7.13 -9.29
C ARG A 115 -9.35 -6.53 -10.26
N VAL A 116 -10.55 -7.09 -10.37
CA VAL A 116 -11.63 -6.51 -11.17
C VAL A 116 -12.06 -5.16 -10.59
N MET A 117 -12.15 -5.02 -9.27
CA MET A 117 -12.46 -3.74 -8.61
C MET A 117 -11.36 -2.68 -8.86
N GLU A 118 -10.07 -3.04 -8.80
CA GLU A 118 -8.98 -2.10 -9.12
C GLU A 118 -8.98 -1.70 -10.60
N ALA A 119 -9.13 -2.68 -11.50
CA ALA A 119 -9.05 -2.46 -12.94
C ALA A 119 -10.20 -1.59 -13.48
N ASN A 120 -11.40 -1.71 -12.90
CA ASN A 120 -12.55 -0.85 -13.22
C ASN A 120 -12.57 0.45 -12.39
N GLY A 121 -11.59 0.62 -11.49
CA GLY A 121 -11.38 1.77 -10.63
C GLY A 121 -11.21 3.08 -11.38
N SER A 122 -11.95 4.11 -10.97
CA SER A 122 -11.64 5.48 -11.38
C SER A 122 -10.50 6.03 -10.53
N PRO A 123 -9.47 6.68 -11.11
CA PRO A 123 -8.35 7.17 -10.33
C PRO A 123 -8.78 8.21 -9.27
N GLY A 124 -8.26 8.07 -8.04
CA GLY A 124 -8.60 8.93 -6.90
C GLY A 124 -9.93 8.61 -6.23
N VAL A 125 -10.60 7.52 -6.64
CA VAL A 125 -11.83 7.03 -6.02
C VAL A 125 -11.59 5.59 -5.57
N VAL A 126 -12.03 5.25 -4.36
CA VAL A 126 -11.95 3.89 -3.85
C VAL A 126 -13.17 3.13 -4.37
N GLN A 127 -12.94 2.01 -5.05
CA GLN A 127 -14.01 1.08 -5.42
C GLN A 127 -14.09 -0.05 -4.39
N VAL A 128 -15.30 -0.35 -3.96
CA VAL A 128 -15.57 -1.43 -3.01
C VAL A 128 -16.61 -2.37 -3.59
N SER A 129 -16.43 -3.67 -3.38
CA SER A 129 -17.47 -4.65 -3.71
C SER A 129 -18.68 -4.51 -2.79
N ASP A 130 -19.81 -5.07 -3.22
CA ASP A 130 -21.01 -5.17 -2.39
C ASP A 130 -20.77 -5.90 -1.06
N SER A 131 -19.95 -6.96 -1.05
CA SER A 131 -19.57 -7.67 0.19
C SER A 131 -18.87 -6.77 1.20
N THR A 132 -18.00 -5.85 0.76
CA THR A 132 -17.36 -4.87 1.64
C THR A 132 -18.36 -3.81 2.07
N ALA A 133 -19.17 -3.30 1.14
CA ALA A 133 -20.18 -2.27 1.41
C ALA A 133 -21.17 -2.68 2.52
N GLN A 134 -21.63 -3.93 2.51
CA GLN A 134 -22.56 -4.46 3.53
C GLN A 134 -21.97 -4.52 4.94
N LEU A 135 -20.64 -4.59 5.07
CA LEU A 135 -19.94 -4.65 6.35
C LEU A 135 -19.52 -3.27 6.86
N LEU A 136 -19.67 -2.22 6.06
CA LEU A 136 -19.35 -0.87 6.49
C LEU A 136 -20.44 -0.32 7.42
N PRO A 137 -20.05 0.47 8.44
CA PRO A 137 -21.00 1.25 9.22
C PRO A 137 -21.91 2.11 8.33
N ARG A 138 -23.17 2.30 8.75
CA ARG A 138 -24.19 3.06 7.98
C ARG A 138 -23.84 4.52 7.68
N GLU A 139 -22.87 5.04 8.41
CA GLU A 139 -22.34 6.40 8.26
C GLU A 139 -21.45 6.58 7.03
N TRP A 140 -21.00 5.49 6.41
CA TRP A 140 -20.29 5.58 5.12
C TRP A 140 -21.26 5.98 4.01
N LEU A 141 -20.92 7.06 3.31
CA LEU A 141 -21.56 7.49 2.08
C LEU A 141 -20.94 6.73 0.91
N LEU A 142 -21.73 5.80 0.37
CA LEU A 142 -21.40 4.95 -0.77
C LEU A 142 -22.28 5.32 -1.96
N GLU A 143 -21.69 5.47 -3.14
CA GLU A 143 -22.47 5.68 -4.37
C GLU A 143 -22.44 4.41 -5.24
N PRO A 144 -23.59 3.85 -5.64
CA PRO A 144 -23.62 2.65 -6.46
C PRO A 144 -23.07 2.94 -7.86
N LEU A 145 -22.14 2.11 -8.33
CA LEU A 145 -21.54 2.19 -9.67
C LEU A 145 -22.17 1.21 -10.67
N GLY A 146 -22.90 0.21 -10.18
CA GLY A 146 -23.44 -0.88 -10.99
C GLY A 146 -22.59 -2.14 -10.92
N PHE A 147 -22.67 -2.98 -11.94
CA PHE A 147 -22.04 -4.30 -11.94
C PHE A 147 -20.77 -4.35 -12.76
N HIS A 148 -19.71 -4.94 -12.19
CA HIS A 148 -18.54 -5.39 -12.93
C HIS A 148 -18.67 -6.87 -13.28
N THR A 149 -18.22 -7.25 -14.47
CA THR A 149 -18.27 -8.64 -14.96
C THR A 149 -16.90 -9.28 -14.81
N MET A 150 -16.84 -10.44 -14.18
CA MET A 150 -15.64 -11.25 -14.00
C MET A 150 -15.34 -12.09 -15.25
N GLY A 151 -14.13 -12.69 -15.31
CA GLY A 151 -13.74 -13.53 -16.45
C GLY A 151 -14.61 -14.78 -16.63
N ASN A 152 -15.22 -15.27 -15.54
CA ASN A 152 -16.16 -16.39 -15.54
C ASN A 152 -17.62 -16.01 -15.89
N GLY A 153 -17.89 -14.74 -16.19
CA GLY A 153 -19.23 -14.21 -16.50
C GLY A 153 -20.08 -13.80 -15.29
N GLU A 154 -19.58 -13.97 -14.08
CA GLU A 154 -20.24 -13.52 -12.85
C GLU A 154 -20.28 -11.99 -12.77
N ARG A 155 -21.34 -11.44 -12.17
CA ARG A 155 -21.55 -10.00 -12.02
C ARG A 155 -21.49 -9.61 -10.55
N ILE A 156 -20.61 -8.67 -10.23
CA ILE A 156 -20.41 -8.17 -8.87
C ILE A 156 -20.81 -6.70 -8.82
N MET A 157 -21.73 -6.37 -7.92
CA MET A 157 -22.11 -4.99 -7.66
C MET A 157 -20.96 -4.24 -6.98
N ALA A 158 -20.71 -3.03 -7.45
CA ALA A 158 -19.65 -2.16 -6.96
C ALA A 158 -20.20 -0.81 -6.49
N HIS A 159 -19.52 -0.26 -5.50
CA HIS A 159 -19.79 1.04 -4.94
C HIS A 159 -18.53 1.89 -4.99
N SER A 160 -18.70 3.19 -5.13
CA SER A 160 -17.62 4.16 -5.01
C SER A 160 -17.65 4.82 -3.64
N VAL A 161 -16.46 5.00 -3.09
CA VAL A 161 -16.20 5.69 -1.84
C VAL A 161 -15.25 6.82 -2.12
N ARG A 162 -15.70 8.06 -1.86
CA ARG A 162 -14.87 9.26 -1.99
C ARG A 162 -14.42 9.72 -0.61
N PRO A 163 -13.11 9.92 -0.38
CA PRO A 163 -12.61 10.43 0.90
C PRO A 163 -13.29 11.75 1.32
N ARG A 164 -13.43 12.71 0.37
CA ARG A 164 -14.06 14.01 0.63
C ARG A 164 -15.54 13.95 0.99
N ALA A 165 -16.25 12.89 0.61
CA ALA A 165 -17.64 12.70 1.02
C ALA A 165 -17.74 12.09 2.43
N ASN A 166 -16.68 11.46 2.93
CA ASN A 166 -16.65 10.69 4.18
C ASN A 166 -15.72 11.33 5.23
N VAL A 167 -15.50 12.65 5.18
CA VAL A 167 -14.54 13.35 6.05
C VAL A 167 -14.85 13.11 7.53
N GLU A 168 -16.10 13.20 7.95
CA GLU A 168 -16.48 13.01 9.37
C GLU A 168 -16.14 11.61 9.89
N VAL A 169 -16.37 10.57 9.06
CA VAL A 169 -16.07 9.19 9.40
C VAL A 169 -14.55 8.99 9.47
N LEU A 170 -13.82 9.57 8.53
CA LEU A 170 -12.36 9.53 8.49
C LEU A 170 -11.72 10.30 9.66
N GLU A 171 -12.29 11.44 10.06
CA GLU A 171 -11.85 12.21 11.21
C GLU A 171 -12.10 11.46 12.52
N ARG A 172 -13.23 10.76 12.63
CA ARG A 172 -13.54 9.92 13.80
C ARG A 172 -12.63 8.70 13.89
N ALA A 173 -12.36 8.05 12.76
CA ALA A 173 -11.32 7.03 12.66
C ALA A 173 -9.91 7.60 12.95
N GLY A 174 -9.75 8.93 12.82
CA GLY A 174 -8.49 9.67 12.80
C GLY A 174 -8.06 10.38 14.10
N ARG A 175 -8.39 9.86 15.30
CA ARG A 175 -7.63 10.18 16.54
C ARG A 175 -6.39 9.30 16.77
N PHE A 176 -5.90 8.60 15.75
CA PHE A 176 -4.51 8.12 15.68
C PHE A 176 -4.00 8.13 14.23
N CYS A 177 -3.43 9.26 13.81
CA CYS A 177 -2.41 9.29 12.77
C CYS A 177 -1.48 10.50 13.06
N PRO A 178 -0.40 10.33 13.82
CA PRO A 178 0.54 11.42 14.04
C PRO A 178 1.34 11.71 12.76
N ARG A 179 1.22 12.93 12.25
CA ARG A 179 2.23 13.66 11.46
C ARG A 179 2.83 12.95 10.24
N LEU A 180 2.08 12.94 9.13
CA LEU A 180 2.69 12.87 7.78
C LEU A 180 3.60 14.10 7.49
N GLY A 181 3.46 15.19 8.25
CA GLY A 181 4.31 16.38 8.12
C GLY A 181 5.80 16.12 8.39
N SER A 182 6.13 15.15 9.26
CA SER A 182 7.53 14.75 9.51
C SER A 182 8.12 13.94 8.35
N PHE A 183 7.28 13.19 7.62
CA PHE A 183 7.69 12.37 6.48
C PHE A 183 8.02 13.21 5.24
N MET A 184 7.27 14.29 4.98
CA MET A 184 7.59 15.22 3.89
C MET A 184 8.83 16.08 4.15
N HIS A 185 9.13 16.43 5.42
CA HIS A 185 10.39 17.11 5.75
C HIS A 185 11.60 16.23 5.39
N TRP A 186 11.50 14.90 5.54
CA TRP A 186 12.55 13.98 5.10
C TRP A 186 12.71 13.95 3.57
N PHE A 187 11.61 14.04 2.81
CA PHE A 187 11.66 14.10 1.34
C PHE A 187 12.13 15.46 0.79
N CYS A 188 11.79 16.58 1.46
CA CYS A 188 12.17 17.94 1.02
C CYS A 188 13.50 18.45 1.60
N ALA A 189 14.02 17.88 2.70
CA ALA A 189 15.29 18.30 3.28
C ALA A 189 16.48 18.06 2.34
N ASP A 190 16.40 17.06 1.45
CA ASP A 190 17.42 16.84 0.40
C ASP A 190 17.30 17.82 -0.78
N ALA A 191 16.19 18.57 -0.89
CA ALA A 191 15.97 19.51 -2.00
C ALA A 191 16.35 20.97 -1.66
N SER A 192 16.61 21.28 -0.38
CA SER A 192 16.92 22.65 0.07
C SER A 192 18.38 22.92 0.43
N ASP A 193 19.26 21.90 0.47
CA ASP A 193 20.67 22.06 0.85
C ASP A 193 21.65 22.12 -0.36
N VAL A 194 21.15 22.43 -1.57
CA VAL A 194 22.01 22.66 -2.76
C VAL A 194 21.91 24.12 -3.26
N GLN A 195 21.58 25.07 -2.39
CA GLN A 195 21.65 26.50 -2.74
C GLN A 195 22.43 27.28 -1.69
N GLY A 196 23.75 27.29 -1.87
CA GLY A 196 24.63 28.11 -1.06
C GLY A 196 26.09 28.02 -1.46
N GLU A 197 26.42 28.08 -2.76
CA GLU A 197 27.74 28.50 -3.24
C GLU A 197 27.63 28.84 -4.75
N GLU A 198 27.42 30.13 -5.06
CA GLU A 198 27.74 30.69 -6.37
C GLU A 198 29.26 30.89 -6.44
N MET A 199 29.95 30.28 -7.42
CA MET A 199 31.00 30.94 -8.20
C MET A 199 31.51 30.10 -9.39
N GLU A 200 31.44 30.75 -10.56
CA GLU A 200 32.27 30.68 -11.77
C GLU A 200 32.35 29.39 -12.63
N GLU A 201 31.95 29.58 -13.90
CA GLU A 201 32.19 28.70 -15.05
C GLU A 201 33.68 28.47 -15.32
N SER A 202 34.09 27.20 -15.33
CA SER A 202 35.09 26.70 -16.28
C SER A 202 34.88 25.21 -16.48
N GLY A 203 34.79 24.77 -17.74
CA GLY A 203 34.44 23.40 -18.08
C GLY A 203 35.49 22.37 -17.65
N GLU A 204 35.01 21.19 -17.29
CA GLU A 204 35.58 19.89 -17.64
C GLU A 204 34.61 18.78 -17.21
N ASN A 205 34.73 17.65 -17.89
CA ASN A 205 33.80 16.54 -17.91
C ASN A 205 34.19 15.55 -16.79
N GLU A 206 33.46 15.47 -15.69
CA GLU A 206 33.67 14.41 -14.68
C GLU A 206 32.36 13.83 -14.13
N SER A 207 32.38 12.50 -14.02
CA SER A 207 31.33 11.62 -13.53
C SER A 207 31.03 11.85 -12.05
N LEU A 208 29.77 12.17 -11.72
CA LEU A 208 29.31 12.18 -10.33
C LEU A 208 28.93 10.76 -9.91
N GLY A 209 29.84 10.11 -9.18
CA GLY A 209 29.54 8.93 -8.39
C GLY A 209 28.75 9.34 -7.15
N VAL A 210 27.59 8.72 -6.94
CA VAL A 210 26.86 8.82 -5.67
C VAL A 210 27.45 7.77 -4.73
N ASP A 211 28.18 8.24 -3.71
CA ASP A 211 28.84 7.41 -2.71
C ASP A 211 27.79 6.66 -1.86
N ALA A 212 27.72 5.33 -2.04
CA ALA A 212 26.75 4.44 -1.40
C ALA A 212 26.99 4.21 0.11
N SER A 213 27.84 5.02 0.77
CA SER A 213 28.22 4.85 2.17
C SER A 213 27.39 5.66 3.19
N MET A 214 26.44 6.51 2.76
CA MET A 214 25.67 7.38 3.67
C MET A 214 24.26 6.89 4.05
N LEU A 215 23.79 5.73 3.57
CA LEU A 215 22.48 5.17 3.93
C LEU A 215 22.46 4.40 5.28
N SER A 216 23.30 4.80 6.24
CA SER A 216 23.30 4.17 7.57
C SER A 216 22.28 4.83 8.51
N ILE A 217 21.27 4.06 8.90
CA ILE A 217 20.26 4.44 9.90
C ILE A 217 20.96 4.62 11.26
N PRO A 218 20.90 5.80 11.92
CA PRO A 218 21.40 5.94 13.27
C PRO A 218 20.45 5.23 14.25
N GLY A 219 20.97 4.29 15.05
CA GLY A 219 20.29 3.83 16.27
C GLY A 219 19.89 2.36 16.39
N ARG A 220 20.24 1.48 15.45
CA ARG A 220 20.19 0.01 15.68
C ARG A 220 21.58 -0.60 15.53
N SER A 221 22.23 -0.83 16.67
CA SER A 221 23.45 -1.65 16.76
C SER A 221 23.16 -3.05 16.27
N ALA A 222 23.99 -3.56 15.34
CA ALA A 222 23.91 -4.88 14.72
C ALA A 222 24.28 -6.04 15.67
N ARG A 223 24.04 -5.90 16.98
CA ARG A 223 24.32 -6.91 18.00
C ARG A 223 23.15 -7.01 18.96
N ASP A 224 22.09 -7.69 18.53
CA ASP A 224 21.16 -8.44 19.39
C ASP A 224 20.13 -9.17 18.51
N VAL A 225 20.61 -10.10 17.68
CA VAL A 225 19.78 -11.20 17.17
C VAL A 225 20.31 -12.46 17.84
N ARG A 226 19.68 -12.85 18.95
CA ARG A 226 19.93 -14.17 19.55
C ARG A 226 19.31 -15.21 18.62
N VAL A 227 20.18 -16.01 18.01
CA VAL A 227 19.84 -17.21 17.26
C VAL A 227 19.16 -18.20 18.22
N GLY A 228 17.86 -18.39 18.04
CA GLY A 228 17.10 -19.46 18.69
C GLY A 228 17.47 -20.79 18.05
N ASP A 229 17.87 -21.73 18.91
CA ASP A 229 18.47 -23.01 18.59
C ASP A 229 17.58 -23.90 17.69
N GLY A 230 18.24 -24.68 16.84
CA GLY A 230 17.62 -25.43 15.75
C GLY A 230 16.67 -26.53 16.23
N ARG A 231 15.49 -26.59 15.60
CA ARG A 231 14.69 -27.80 15.33
C ARG A 231 13.75 -27.52 14.16
N THR A 232 13.99 -28.21 13.05
CA THR A 232 13.12 -28.22 11.86
C THR A 232 11.75 -28.82 12.19
N PRO A 233 10.62 -28.18 11.86
CA PRO A 233 9.34 -28.87 11.73
C PRO A 233 9.20 -29.41 10.30
N SER A 234 8.91 -30.70 10.19
CA SER A 234 8.64 -31.41 8.95
C SER A 234 7.47 -30.81 8.16
N ALA A 235 7.57 -30.91 6.83
CA ALA A 235 6.52 -30.50 5.90
C ALA A 235 5.21 -31.26 6.16
N GLY A 236 4.19 -30.55 6.60
CA GLY A 236 2.81 -31.04 6.68
C GLY A 236 1.88 -30.08 5.98
N SER A 237 1.16 -30.53 4.95
CA SER A 237 0.06 -29.77 4.37
C SER A 237 -1.08 -29.72 5.38
N HIS A 238 -1.34 -28.55 5.98
CA HIS A 238 -2.54 -28.33 6.77
C HIS A 238 -3.65 -27.80 5.86
N ARG A 239 -4.61 -28.67 5.51
CA ARG A 239 -5.99 -28.25 5.22
C ARG A 239 -6.65 -28.06 6.58
N GLN A 240 -7.08 -26.85 6.92
CA GLN A 240 -8.04 -26.65 8.01
C GLN A 240 -9.41 -26.43 7.39
N SER A 241 -10.30 -27.41 7.57
CA SER A 241 -11.74 -27.25 7.43
C SER A 241 -12.30 -26.86 8.80
N TRP A 242 -12.96 -25.71 8.90
CA TRP A 242 -13.67 -25.35 10.11
C TRP A 242 -15.16 -25.70 9.93
N ALA A 243 -15.57 -26.78 10.59
CA ALA A 243 -16.95 -26.99 11.01
C ALA A 243 -17.00 -26.74 12.52
N ALA A 244 -17.98 -26.00 13.02
CA ALA A 244 -18.25 -25.96 14.45
C ALA A 244 -19.74 -25.72 14.71
N SER A 245 -20.30 -26.68 15.45
CA SER A 245 -21.41 -26.50 16.39
C SER A 245 -21.01 -25.59 17.55
#